data_AF-A0A803L3F8-F1
#
_entry.id   AF-A0A803L3F8-F1
#
_cell.length_a   1.000
_cell.length_b   1.000
_cell.length_c   1.000
_cell.angle_alpha   90.00
_cell.angle_beta   90.00
_cell.angle_gamma   90.00
#
_symmetry.space_group_name_H-M   'P 1'
#
loop_
_entity.id
_entity.type
_entity.pdbx_description
1 polymer ?
#
loop_
_entity_poly.entity_id
_entity_poly.type
_entity_poly.pdbx_seq_one_letter_code
_entity_poly.pdbx_strand_id
1 'polypeptide(L)'
;IEQKVHEIEQFYFNSSKKQANSSKGGLASRDKDKDKERHVALTKKQQQDATSKETDATKRMQELICHFGKILHEITKHPCAWPFMEPVDVKGLGLDDYYEIIEKPMDFSTIKKQMEAKDGSGYRHVREICADVRLVFKNAMKYNGEKNEYHVMAKTLLAKFEEKWLQFLPKVAEEEKRREEEEAHVQLSLQLAREATYAKMARDVSNELFEADFHLDGLREQLVQKCRKMSTEEKRLLGTALTRLSTDDLSRALEIVSQSNPGFLANAEEVDLDIDAQDVV
;
A
#
# COMPACT_ATOMS: atom_id res chain seq x y z
N ILE A 1 12.85 -3.84 19.17
CA ILE A 1 12.00 -4.70 18.31
C ILE A 1 11.37 -5.81 19.14
N GLU A 2 12.16 -6.54 19.92
CA GLU A 2 11.70 -7.58 20.87
C GLU A 2 10.64 -7.09 21.86
N GLN A 3 10.77 -5.87 22.38
CA GLN A 3 9.78 -5.29 23.29
C GLN A 3 8.42 -5.04 22.64
N LYS A 4 8.40 -4.67 21.34
CA LYS A 4 7.16 -4.51 20.56
C LYS A 4 6.53 -5.86 20.22
N VAL A 5 7.34 -6.89 19.99
CA VAL A 5 6.85 -8.27 19.78
C VAL A 5 6.18 -8.79 21.05
N HIS A 6 6.79 -8.55 22.21
CA HIS A 6 6.23 -8.96 23.48
C HIS A 6 4.92 -8.23 23.84
N GLU A 7 4.81 -6.93 23.52
CA GLU A 7 3.56 -6.17 23.67
C GLU A 7 2.44 -6.72 22.77
N ILE A 8 2.77 -7.13 21.54
CA ILE A 8 1.83 -7.75 20.60
C ILE A 8 1.38 -9.12 21.12
N GLU A 9 2.30 -9.96 21.58
CA GLU A 9 1.99 -11.28 22.16
C GLU A 9 1.05 -11.17 23.37
N GLN A 10 1.31 -10.23 24.27
CA GLN A 10 0.44 -10.01 25.44
C GLN A 10 -0.94 -9.46 25.07
N PHE A 11 -1.04 -8.64 24.02
CA PHE A 11 -2.32 -8.12 23.54
C PHE A 11 -3.22 -9.24 22.98
N TYR A 12 -2.66 -10.17 22.21
CA TYR A 12 -3.40 -11.31 21.67
C TYR A 12 -3.76 -12.33 22.77
N PHE A 13 -2.85 -12.59 23.71
CA PHE A 13 -3.10 -13.48 24.86
C PHE A 13 -4.26 -12.99 25.75
N ASN A 14 -4.37 -11.67 25.94
CA ASN A 14 -5.45 -11.07 26.72
C ASN A 14 -6.78 -10.96 25.94
N SER A 15 -6.73 -10.92 24.62
CA SER A 15 -7.92 -10.84 23.76
C SER A 15 -8.64 -12.19 23.66
N SER A 16 -7.91 -13.32 23.59
CA SER A 16 -8.51 -14.67 23.62
C SER A 16 -9.30 -14.95 24.89
N LYS A 17 -8.92 -14.37 26.04
CA LYS A 17 -9.66 -14.52 27.31
C LYS A 17 -10.98 -13.75 27.35
N LYS A 18 -11.15 -12.69 26.54
CA LYS A 18 -12.39 -11.90 26.50
C LYS A 18 -13.45 -12.50 25.57
N GLN A 19 -13.06 -13.34 24.61
CA GLN A 19 -13.98 -13.90 23.61
C GLN A 19 -14.67 -15.20 24.07
N ALA A 20 -14.22 -15.81 25.16
CA ALA A 20 -14.80 -17.03 25.73
C ALA A 20 -16.18 -16.87 26.40
N ASN A 21 -16.72 -15.65 26.49
CA ASN A 21 -17.98 -15.36 27.21
C ASN A 21 -19.19 -14.93 26.35
N SER A 22 -19.16 -15.11 25.03
CA SER A 22 -20.36 -14.86 24.20
C SER A 22 -20.52 -15.86 23.05
N SER A 23 -20.92 -17.09 23.38
CA SER A 23 -21.31 -18.08 22.38
C SER A 23 -22.81 -18.33 22.45
N LYS A 24 -23.57 -17.75 21.51
CA LYS A 24 -24.83 -18.31 21.00
C LYS A 24 -25.23 -17.63 19.69
N GLY A 25 -25.20 -18.42 18.60
CA GLY A 25 -26.11 -18.21 17.46
C GLY A 25 -25.49 -18.23 16.07
N GLY A 26 -25.66 -19.37 15.36
CA GLY A 26 -26.41 -19.39 14.09
C GLY A 26 -25.68 -19.13 12.78
N LEU A 27 -25.77 -20.12 11.87
CA LEU A 27 -25.39 -20.14 10.46
C LEU A 27 -25.81 -18.88 9.66
N ALA A 28 -24.94 -18.44 8.74
CA ALA A 28 -25.35 -17.86 7.45
C ALA A 28 -24.22 -17.83 6.40
N SER A 29 -24.18 -18.85 5.54
CA SER A 29 -23.45 -18.83 4.27
C SER A 29 -24.32 -18.15 3.19
N ARG A 30 -24.25 -16.80 3.04
CA ARG A 30 -24.93 -16.11 1.91
C ARG A 30 -24.47 -14.69 1.53
N ASP A 31 -23.24 -14.26 1.87
CA ASP A 31 -22.84 -12.83 1.70
C ASP A 31 -21.55 -12.57 0.88
N LYS A 32 -21.06 -13.53 0.09
CA LYS A 32 -19.82 -13.34 -0.69
C LYS A 32 -19.98 -12.49 -1.98
N ASP A 33 -21.19 -12.30 -2.50
CA ASP A 33 -21.41 -11.59 -3.78
C ASP A 33 -21.71 -10.09 -3.64
N LYS A 34 -22.40 -9.66 -2.57
CA LYS A 34 -22.73 -8.24 -2.34
C LYS A 34 -21.52 -7.39 -1.95
N ASP A 35 -20.52 -7.99 -1.31
CA ASP A 35 -19.29 -7.30 -0.90
C ASP A 35 -18.35 -7.01 -2.06
N LYS A 36 -18.36 -7.85 -3.12
CA LYS A 36 -17.57 -7.62 -4.33
C LYS A 36 -18.08 -6.44 -5.14
N GLU A 37 -19.41 -6.31 -5.32
CA GLU A 37 -20.01 -5.16 -6.02
C GLU A 37 -19.78 -3.84 -5.27
N ARG A 38 -19.88 -3.84 -3.93
CA ARG A 38 -19.60 -2.65 -3.11
C ARG A 38 -18.12 -2.24 -3.17
N HIS A 39 -17.19 -3.19 -3.11
CA HIS A 39 -15.76 -2.89 -3.25
C HIS A 39 -15.43 -2.28 -4.62
N VAL A 40 -15.97 -2.83 -5.71
CA VAL A 40 -15.74 -2.30 -7.08
C VAL A 40 -16.32 -0.89 -7.27
N ALA A 41 -17.48 -0.60 -6.66
CA ALA A 41 -18.09 0.73 -6.70
C ALA A 41 -17.28 1.78 -5.90
N LEU A 42 -16.74 1.39 -4.74
CA LEU A 42 -15.88 2.24 -3.90
C LEU A 42 -14.53 2.56 -4.59
N THR A 43 -13.92 1.59 -5.26
CA THR A 43 -12.66 1.80 -6.01
C THR A 43 -12.87 2.70 -7.23
N LYS A 44 -13.98 2.55 -7.96
CA LYS A 44 -14.34 3.44 -9.08
C LYS A 44 -14.58 4.88 -8.65
N LYS A 45 -15.24 5.09 -7.49
CA LYS A 45 -15.51 6.43 -6.95
C LYS A 45 -14.22 7.11 -6.48
N GLN A 46 -13.32 6.38 -5.82
CA GLN A 46 -12.00 6.90 -5.41
C GLN A 46 -11.11 7.25 -6.61
N GLN A 47 -11.18 6.46 -7.69
CA GLN A 47 -10.44 6.78 -8.93
C GLN A 47 -11.00 8.03 -9.62
N GLN A 48 -12.32 8.20 -9.72
CA GLN A 48 -12.91 9.43 -10.26
C GLN A 48 -12.56 10.68 -9.44
N ASP A 49 -12.59 10.58 -8.11
CA ASP A 49 -12.24 11.69 -7.23
C ASP A 49 -10.75 12.07 -7.33
N ALA A 50 -9.86 11.09 -7.54
CA ALA A 50 -8.43 11.33 -7.74
C ALA A 50 -8.15 12.03 -9.09
N THR A 51 -8.78 11.56 -10.17
CA THR A 51 -8.64 12.16 -11.50
C THR A 51 -9.19 13.59 -11.52
N SER A 52 -10.31 13.86 -10.82
CA SER A 52 -10.85 15.23 -10.70
C SER A 52 -9.88 16.18 -9.99
N LYS A 53 -9.27 15.75 -8.89
CA LYS A 53 -8.30 16.57 -8.14
C LYS A 53 -7.02 16.84 -8.94
N GLU A 54 -6.55 15.86 -9.69
CA GLU A 54 -5.40 16.03 -10.59
C GLU A 54 -5.69 17.01 -11.73
N THR A 55 -6.90 16.98 -12.29
CA THR A 55 -7.33 17.96 -13.29
C THR A 55 -7.41 19.38 -12.72
N ASP A 56 -7.85 19.52 -11.47
CA ASP A 56 -7.92 20.83 -10.79
C ASP A 56 -6.51 21.39 -10.53
N ALA A 57 -5.58 20.57 -10.05
CA ALA A 57 -4.19 20.95 -9.84
C ALA A 57 -3.52 21.40 -11.15
N THR A 58 -3.77 20.66 -12.24
CA THR A 58 -3.25 21.01 -13.57
C THR A 58 -3.81 22.35 -14.04
N LYS A 59 -5.12 22.57 -13.87
CA LYS A 59 -5.77 23.83 -14.25
C LYS A 59 -5.19 25.04 -13.49
N ARG A 60 -4.98 24.91 -12.18
CA ARG A 60 -4.41 25.96 -11.32
C ARG A 60 -2.97 26.29 -11.73
N MET A 61 -2.15 25.28 -12.03
CA MET A 61 -0.81 25.49 -12.58
C MET A 61 -0.86 26.21 -13.94
N GLN A 62 -1.79 25.83 -14.83
CA GLN A 62 -1.98 26.49 -16.11
C GLN A 62 -2.41 27.96 -15.96
N GLU A 63 -3.23 28.28 -14.96
CA GLU A 63 -3.62 29.65 -14.62
C GLU A 63 -2.41 30.47 -14.16
N LEU A 64 -1.51 29.88 -13.36
CA LEU A 64 -0.25 30.53 -12.97
C LEU A 64 0.67 30.76 -14.17
N ILE A 65 0.79 29.80 -15.09
CA ILE A 65 1.55 29.95 -16.34
C ILE A 65 0.97 31.08 -17.20
N CYS A 66 -0.36 31.14 -17.33
CA CYS A 66 -1.05 32.23 -18.04
C CYS A 66 -0.79 33.59 -17.37
N HIS A 67 -0.81 33.66 -16.04
CA HIS A 67 -0.48 34.86 -15.29
C HIS A 67 0.97 35.28 -15.52
N PHE A 68 1.92 34.34 -15.48
CA PHE A 68 3.32 34.59 -15.78
C PHE A 68 3.50 35.14 -17.21
N GLY A 69 2.70 34.67 -18.17
CA GLY A 69 2.67 35.22 -19.52
C GLY A 69 2.41 36.72 -19.57
N LYS A 70 1.61 37.27 -18.64
CA LYS A 70 1.40 38.73 -18.52
C LYS A 70 2.65 39.45 -18.01
N ILE A 71 3.37 38.85 -17.06
CA ILE A 71 4.65 39.38 -16.57
C ILE A 71 5.67 39.40 -17.71
N LEU A 72 5.80 38.27 -18.43
CA LEU A 72 6.68 38.19 -19.59
C LEU A 72 6.33 39.25 -20.64
N HIS A 73 5.04 39.44 -20.93
CA HIS A 73 4.58 40.49 -21.84
C HIS A 73 5.02 41.90 -21.40
N GLU A 74 4.92 42.23 -20.11
CA GLU A 74 5.43 43.51 -19.59
C GLU A 74 6.94 43.67 -19.77
N ILE A 75 7.71 42.59 -19.60
CA ILE A 75 9.17 42.61 -19.84
C ILE A 75 9.47 42.80 -21.32
N THR A 76 8.78 42.09 -22.21
CA THR A 76 8.98 42.19 -23.68
C THR A 76 8.61 43.55 -24.26
N LYS A 77 7.77 44.34 -23.58
CA LYS A 77 7.42 45.71 -23.97
C LYS A 77 8.47 46.75 -23.59
N HIS A 78 9.44 46.39 -22.76
CA HIS A 78 10.46 47.33 -22.33
C HIS A 78 11.36 47.73 -23.51
N PRO A 79 11.80 49.00 -23.61
CA PRO A 79 12.67 49.44 -24.71
C PRO A 79 13.96 48.63 -24.87
N CYS A 80 14.47 48.05 -23.77
CA CYS A 80 15.65 47.20 -23.79
C CYS A 80 15.38 45.74 -24.23
N ALA A 81 14.15 45.35 -24.53
CA ALA A 81 13.80 43.94 -24.78
C ALA A 81 14.16 43.44 -26.18
N TRP A 82 14.28 44.34 -27.15
CA TRP A 82 14.41 43.98 -28.57
C TRP A 82 15.54 42.98 -28.90
N PRO A 83 16.74 42.98 -28.26
CA PRO A 83 17.80 42.02 -28.59
C PRO A 83 17.48 40.59 -28.16
N PHE A 84 16.51 40.43 -27.25
CA PHE A 84 16.17 39.18 -26.60
C PHE A 84 14.89 38.56 -27.16
N MET A 85 14.29 39.20 -28.17
CA MET A 85 13.00 38.78 -28.72
C MET A 85 13.10 37.51 -29.55
N GLU A 86 14.22 37.31 -30.24
CA GLU A 86 14.47 36.17 -31.13
C GLU A 86 15.83 35.53 -30.82
N PRO A 87 16.08 34.29 -31.26
CA PRO A 87 17.39 33.66 -31.14
C PRO A 87 18.50 34.53 -31.74
N VAL A 88 19.67 34.53 -31.11
CA VAL A 88 20.84 35.27 -31.62
C VAL A 88 21.21 34.77 -33.01
N ASP A 89 21.25 35.67 -34.00
CA ASP A 89 21.69 35.36 -35.36
C ASP A 89 23.23 35.32 -35.44
N VAL A 90 23.78 34.23 -34.89
CA VAL A 90 25.22 33.99 -34.79
C VAL A 90 25.91 34.11 -36.15
N LYS A 91 25.27 33.63 -37.23
CA LYS A 91 25.84 33.68 -38.59
C LYS A 91 25.78 35.09 -39.17
N GLY A 92 24.63 35.76 -39.07
CA GLY A 92 24.47 37.12 -39.59
C GLY A 92 25.34 38.15 -38.87
N LEU A 93 25.65 37.90 -37.59
CA LEU A 93 26.51 38.76 -36.77
C LEU A 93 28.00 38.35 -36.79
N GLY A 94 28.36 37.23 -37.41
CA GLY A 94 29.74 36.74 -37.48
C GLY A 94 30.34 36.35 -36.12
N LEU A 95 29.54 35.72 -35.26
CA LEU A 95 29.92 35.36 -33.89
C LEU A 95 30.41 33.91 -33.80
N ASP A 96 31.61 33.63 -34.32
CA ASP A 96 32.09 32.25 -34.47
C ASP A 96 32.26 31.48 -33.13
N ASP A 97 32.44 32.19 -32.01
CA ASP A 97 32.65 31.65 -30.67
C ASP A 97 31.37 31.55 -29.81
N TYR A 98 30.21 31.99 -30.32
CA TYR A 98 29.00 32.10 -29.50
C TYR A 98 28.56 30.78 -28.86
N TYR A 99 28.54 29.70 -29.62
CA TYR A 99 28.15 28.38 -29.11
C TYR A 99 29.25 27.67 -28.33
N GLU A 100 30.50 28.17 -28.36
CA GLU A 100 31.57 27.71 -27.48
C GLU A 100 31.41 28.31 -26.08
N ILE A 101 30.94 29.56 -26.01
CA ILE A 101 30.74 30.28 -24.75
C ILE A 101 29.34 30.02 -24.16
N ILE A 102 28.31 29.94 -24.99
CA ILE A 102 26.90 29.81 -24.59
C ILE A 102 26.37 28.41 -24.87
N GLU A 103 26.29 27.61 -23.80
CA GLU A 103 25.88 26.19 -23.84
C GLU A 103 24.40 25.99 -24.20
N LYS A 104 23.51 26.81 -23.62
CA LYS A 104 22.06 26.74 -23.84
C LYS A 104 21.54 28.12 -24.27
N PRO A 105 21.54 28.43 -25.58
CA PRO A 105 20.92 29.64 -26.12
C PRO A 105 19.43 29.72 -25.71
N MET A 106 18.95 30.93 -25.46
CA MET A 106 17.55 31.16 -25.08
C MET A 106 17.12 32.58 -25.45
N ASP A 107 15.84 32.74 -25.75
CA ASP A 107 15.20 34.00 -26.17
C ASP A 107 13.70 33.98 -25.85
N PHE A 108 13.04 35.13 -25.95
CA PHE A 108 11.62 35.25 -25.60
C PHE A 108 10.67 34.54 -26.58
N SER A 109 11.01 34.42 -27.88
CA SER A 109 10.15 33.68 -28.82
C SER A 109 10.18 32.18 -28.53
N THR A 110 11.34 31.64 -28.17
CA THR A 110 11.50 30.25 -27.71
C THR A 110 10.71 29.99 -26.44
N ILE A 111 10.86 30.83 -25.42
CA ILE A 111 10.11 30.70 -24.15
C ILE A 111 8.60 30.75 -24.43
N LYS A 112 8.14 31.70 -25.24
CA LYS A 112 6.72 31.84 -25.58
C LYS A 112 6.17 30.60 -26.28
N LYS A 113 6.89 30.06 -27.27
CA LYS A 113 6.51 28.83 -27.97
C LYS A 113 6.37 27.66 -26.99
N GLN A 114 7.29 27.53 -26.04
CA GLN A 114 7.24 26.46 -25.04
C GLN A 114 6.12 26.66 -24.01
N MET A 115 5.77 27.90 -23.65
CA MET A 115 4.59 28.19 -22.83
C MET A 115 3.26 27.85 -23.51
N GLU A 116 3.22 27.94 -24.85
CA GLU A 116 2.01 27.71 -25.66
C GLU A 116 1.92 26.27 -26.22
N ALA A 117 2.91 25.42 -25.96
CA ALA A 117 2.98 24.06 -26.46
C ALA A 117 1.83 23.19 -25.93
N LYS A 118 1.18 22.45 -26.83
CA LYS A 118 0.00 21.60 -26.54
C LYS A 118 0.28 20.10 -26.60
N ASP A 119 1.47 19.71 -27.06
CA ASP A 119 1.91 18.33 -27.27
C ASP A 119 2.54 17.70 -26.01
N GLY A 120 2.52 18.41 -24.87
CA GLY A 120 3.13 17.98 -23.63
C GLY A 120 4.62 18.30 -23.49
N SER A 121 5.24 18.95 -24.49
CA SER A 121 6.62 19.46 -24.41
C SER A 121 6.75 20.80 -23.68
N GLY A 122 5.61 21.42 -23.33
CA GLY A 122 5.54 22.71 -22.66
C GLY A 122 6.01 22.68 -21.20
N TYR A 123 6.11 23.87 -20.61
CA TYR A 123 6.48 24.00 -19.22
C TYR A 123 5.45 23.36 -18.29
N ARG A 124 5.93 22.59 -17.32
CA ARG A 124 5.13 21.97 -16.26
C ARG A 124 4.97 22.90 -15.06
N HIS A 125 5.97 23.74 -14.82
CA HIS A 125 5.99 24.65 -13.68
C HIS A 125 6.45 26.06 -14.08
N VAL A 126 5.86 27.08 -13.45
CA VAL A 126 6.26 28.48 -13.64
C VAL A 126 7.76 28.70 -13.37
N ARG A 127 8.34 27.97 -12.41
CA ARG A 127 9.77 28.08 -12.08
C ARG A 127 10.68 27.71 -13.25
N GLU A 128 10.25 26.80 -14.12
CA GLU A 128 11.01 26.44 -15.33
C GLU A 128 11.06 27.64 -16.30
N ILE A 129 9.93 28.32 -16.51
CA ILE A 129 9.84 29.54 -17.32
C ILE A 129 10.75 30.62 -16.74
N CYS A 130 10.69 30.81 -15.41
CA CYS A 130 11.51 31.78 -14.69
C CYS A 130 13.01 31.50 -14.86
N ALA A 131 13.41 30.22 -14.86
CA ALA A 131 14.79 29.82 -15.10
C ALA A 131 15.25 30.18 -16.51
N ASP A 132 14.42 29.93 -17.53
CA ASP A 132 14.77 30.27 -18.91
C ASP A 132 14.77 31.79 -19.17
N VAL A 133 13.87 32.56 -18.57
CA VAL A 133 13.93 34.05 -18.63
C VAL A 133 15.24 34.57 -18.03
N ARG A 134 15.66 34.02 -16.87
CA ARG A 134 16.97 34.36 -16.29
C ARG A 134 18.12 33.94 -17.19
N LEU A 135 17.99 32.81 -17.88
CA LEU A 135 19.00 32.28 -18.79
C LEU A 135 19.24 33.22 -19.97
N VAL A 136 18.19 33.82 -20.56
CA VAL A 136 18.30 34.85 -21.60
C VAL A 136 19.28 35.94 -21.17
N PHE A 137 19.06 36.52 -19.99
CA PHE A 137 19.89 37.63 -19.50
C PHE A 137 21.28 37.17 -19.05
N LYS A 138 21.38 35.99 -18.41
CA LYS A 138 22.67 35.42 -18.00
C LYS A 138 23.57 35.13 -19.19
N ASN A 139 23.02 34.58 -20.27
CA ASN A 139 23.77 34.34 -21.50
C ASN A 139 24.27 35.65 -22.12
N ALA A 140 23.40 36.66 -22.20
CA ALA A 140 23.78 37.97 -22.69
C ALA A 140 24.90 38.59 -21.87
N MET A 141 24.83 38.53 -20.53
CA MET A 141 25.87 39.06 -19.64
C MET A 141 27.15 38.21 -19.62
N LYS A 142 27.06 36.90 -19.91
CA LYS A 142 28.21 36.00 -20.01
C LYS A 142 29.00 36.26 -21.29
N TYR A 143 28.30 36.41 -22.41
CA TYR A 143 28.93 36.63 -23.71
C TYR A 143 29.45 38.07 -23.87
N ASN A 144 28.67 39.06 -23.40
CA ASN A 144 29.00 40.47 -23.55
C ASN A 144 29.67 41.03 -22.29
N GLY A 145 30.81 41.71 -22.44
CA GLY A 145 31.50 42.37 -21.33
C GLY A 145 30.65 43.46 -20.65
N GLU A 146 30.95 43.78 -19.39
CA GLU A 146 30.08 44.62 -18.53
C GLU A 146 29.76 46.03 -19.08
N LYS A 147 30.63 46.58 -19.93
CA LYS A 147 30.44 47.90 -20.56
C LYS A 147 29.66 47.84 -21.87
N ASN A 148 29.40 46.65 -22.41
CA ASN A 148 28.65 46.46 -23.64
C ASN A 148 27.16 46.79 -23.41
N GLU A 149 26.52 47.41 -24.40
CA GLU A 149 25.12 47.82 -24.30
C GLU A 149 24.17 46.65 -24.01
N TYR A 150 24.38 45.47 -24.62
CA TYR A 150 23.55 44.29 -24.43
C TYR A 150 23.67 43.73 -23.02
N HIS A 151 24.85 43.85 -22.39
CA HIS A 151 25.05 43.50 -20.99
C HIS A 151 24.22 44.43 -20.08
N VAL A 152 24.29 45.74 -20.31
CA VAL A 152 23.54 46.74 -19.53
C VAL A 152 22.03 46.56 -19.69
N MET A 153 21.57 46.29 -20.92
CA MET A 153 20.18 45.99 -21.23
C MET A 153 19.69 44.73 -20.52
N ALA A 154 20.48 43.65 -20.55
CA ALA A 154 20.17 42.40 -19.86
C ALA A 154 20.07 42.60 -18.34
N LYS A 155 21.02 43.32 -17.75
CA LYS A 155 21.01 43.64 -16.31
C LYS A 155 19.79 44.47 -15.91
N THR A 156 19.41 45.45 -16.74
CA THR A 156 18.25 46.30 -16.53
C THR A 156 16.95 45.48 -16.55
N LEU A 157 16.78 44.61 -17.55
CA LEU A 157 15.60 43.77 -17.65
C LEU A 157 15.54 42.69 -16.58
N LEU A 158 16.68 42.10 -16.21
CA LEU A 158 16.76 41.13 -15.12
C LEU A 158 16.28 41.76 -13.81
N ALA A 159 16.73 42.98 -13.49
CA ALA A 159 16.27 43.68 -12.28
C ALA A 159 14.74 43.90 -12.29
N LYS A 160 14.19 44.37 -13.42
CA LYS A 160 12.73 44.55 -13.59
C LYS A 160 11.97 43.23 -13.49
N PHE A 161 12.53 42.16 -14.06
CA PHE A 161 11.96 40.82 -14.00
C PHE A 161 11.93 40.30 -12.56
N GLU A 162 13.02 40.41 -11.81
CA GLU A 162 13.08 39.94 -10.41
C GLU A 162 12.10 40.71 -9.51
N GLU A 163 11.92 42.02 -9.73
CA GLU A 163 10.91 42.81 -9.02
C GLU A 163 9.49 42.24 -9.24
N LYS A 164 9.13 41.97 -10.49
CA LYS A 164 7.81 41.40 -10.85
C LYS A 164 7.68 39.96 -10.37
N TRP A 165 8.75 39.18 -10.48
CA TRP A 165 8.80 37.81 -9.98
C TRP A 165 8.58 37.77 -8.47
N LEU A 166 9.19 38.67 -7.70
CA LEU A 166 9.03 38.72 -6.25
C LEU A 166 7.57 39.00 -5.84
N GLN A 167 6.85 39.84 -6.60
CA GLN A 167 5.41 40.09 -6.38
C GLN A 167 4.54 38.87 -6.72
N PHE A 168 4.98 38.03 -7.66
CA PHE A 168 4.24 36.85 -8.10
C PHE A 168 4.58 35.59 -7.30
N LEU A 169 5.78 35.53 -6.73
CA LEU A 169 6.32 34.40 -5.98
C LEU A 169 5.39 33.86 -4.88
N PRO A 170 4.69 34.68 -4.08
CA PRO A 170 3.76 34.17 -3.07
C PRO A 170 2.67 33.26 -3.65
N LYS A 171 2.13 33.58 -4.84
CA LYS A 171 1.09 32.76 -5.49
C LYS A 171 1.63 31.42 -5.96
N VAL A 172 2.87 31.41 -6.45
CA VAL A 172 3.56 30.18 -6.87
C VAL A 172 3.84 29.31 -5.65
N ALA A 173 4.36 29.89 -4.57
CA ALA A 173 4.66 29.17 -3.33
C ALA A 173 3.40 28.60 -2.66
N GLU A 174 2.28 29.33 -2.70
CA GLU A 174 0.99 28.85 -2.20
C GLU A 174 0.49 27.62 -2.98
N GLU A 175 0.58 27.63 -4.32
CA GLU A 175 0.21 26.46 -5.13
C GLU A 175 1.12 25.27 -4.88
N GLU A 176 2.44 25.49 -4.78
CA GLU A 176 3.40 24.43 -4.50
C GLU A 176 3.11 23.78 -3.14
N LYS A 177 2.89 24.59 -2.11
CA LYS A 177 2.49 24.10 -0.79
C LYS A 177 1.19 23.30 -0.84
N ARG A 178 0.18 23.80 -1.56
CA ARG A 178 -1.09 23.07 -1.72
C ARG A 178 -0.87 21.72 -2.41
N ARG A 179 -0.02 21.66 -3.43
CA ARG A 179 0.28 20.43 -4.15
C ARG A 179 0.98 19.42 -3.25
N GLU A 180 1.94 19.87 -2.44
CA GLU A 180 2.61 19.04 -1.42
C GLU A 180 1.61 18.47 -0.40
N GLU A 181 0.66 19.28 0.08
CA GLU A 181 -0.40 18.85 0.99
C GLU A 181 -1.36 17.85 0.33
N GLU A 182 -1.77 18.10 -0.92
CA GLU A 182 -2.61 17.19 -1.72
C GLU A 182 -1.91 15.85 -1.95
N GLU A 183 -0.62 15.86 -2.32
CA GLU A 183 0.20 14.66 -2.49
C GLU A 183 0.37 13.89 -1.19
N ALA A 184 0.65 14.58 -0.07
CA ALA A 184 0.75 13.96 1.25
C ALA A 184 -0.58 13.31 1.66
N HIS A 185 -1.71 13.96 1.41
CA HIS A 185 -3.02 13.38 1.66
C HIS A 185 -3.29 12.14 0.80
N VAL A 186 -2.91 12.16 -0.48
CA VAL A 186 -3.03 10.98 -1.36
C VAL A 186 -2.16 9.83 -0.86
N GLN A 187 -0.93 10.11 -0.43
CA GLN A 187 -0.06 9.08 0.15
C GLN A 187 -0.63 8.49 1.44
N LEU A 188 -1.14 9.33 2.34
CA LEU A 188 -1.77 8.88 3.57
C LEU A 188 -3.01 8.02 3.29
N SER A 189 -3.86 8.44 2.35
CA SER A 189 -5.02 7.66 1.90
C SER A 189 -4.61 6.28 1.36
N LEU A 190 -3.55 6.24 0.55
CA LEU A 190 -3.01 4.98 0.01
C LEU A 190 -2.46 4.08 1.13
N GLN A 191 -1.80 4.66 2.13
CA GLN A 191 -1.30 3.92 3.29
C GLN A 191 -2.45 3.34 4.11
N LEU A 192 -3.45 4.14 4.45
CA LEU A 192 -4.64 3.67 5.19
C LEU A 192 -5.37 2.56 4.45
N ALA A 193 -5.48 2.66 3.12
CA ALA A 193 -6.06 1.60 2.31
C ALA A 193 -5.26 0.29 2.39
N ARG A 194 -3.92 0.37 2.32
CA ARG A 194 -3.04 -0.80 2.51
C ARG A 194 -3.20 -1.40 3.91
N GLU A 195 -3.18 -0.57 4.95
CA GLU A 195 -3.37 -1.03 6.33
C GLU A 195 -4.74 -1.71 6.52
N ALA A 196 -5.80 -1.16 5.94
CA ALA A 196 -7.12 -1.79 5.96
C ALA A 196 -7.14 -3.17 5.26
N THR A 197 -6.41 -3.31 4.14
CA THR A 197 -6.27 -4.61 3.47
C THR A 197 -5.52 -5.62 4.33
N TYR A 198 -4.42 -5.22 4.98
CA TYR A 198 -3.68 -6.10 5.89
C TYR A 198 -4.51 -6.49 7.12
N ALA A 199 -5.23 -5.55 7.71
CA ALA A 199 -6.12 -5.81 8.84
C ALA A 199 -7.26 -6.78 8.46
N LYS A 200 -7.75 -6.75 7.21
CA LYS A 200 -8.71 -7.73 6.70
C LYS A 200 -8.08 -9.12 6.59
N MET A 201 -6.92 -9.22 5.95
CA MET A 201 -6.20 -10.50 5.82
C MET A 201 -5.88 -11.12 7.19
N ALA A 202 -5.45 -10.31 8.15
CA ALA A 202 -5.17 -10.77 9.51
C ALA A 202 -6.42 -11.33 10.22
N ARG A 203 -7.58 -10.70 10.03
CA ARG A 203 -8.86 -11.21 10.55
C ARG A 203 -9.26 -12.53 9.88
N ASP A 204 -9.11 -12.62 8.56
CA ASP A 204 -9.46 -13.83 7.81
C ASP A 204 -8.58 -15.01 8.26
N VAL A 205 -7.26 -14.81 8.40
CA VAL A 205 -6.34 -15.82 8.93
C VAL A 205 -6.67 -16.20 10.37
N SER A 206 -7.01 -15.23 11.23
CA SER A 206 -7.40 -15.52 12.61
C SER A 206 -8.66 -16.37 12.69
N ASN A 207 -9.63 -16.16 11.79
CA ASN A 207 -10.84 -16.96 11.71
C ASN A 207 -10.53 -18.38 11.23
N GLU A 208 -9.69 -18.54 10.19
CA GLU A 208 -9.25 -19.86 9.72
C GLU A 208 -8.53 -20.66 10.82
N LEU A 209 -7.70 -19.99 11.62
CA LEU A 209 -7.03 -20.60 12.76
C LEU A 209 -8.01 -21.06 13.84
N PHE A 210 -9.01 -20.22 14.15
CA PHE A 210 -10.06 -20.57 15.11
C PHE A 210 -10.88 -21.78 14.65
N GLU A 211 -11.26 -21.82 13.37
CA GLU A 211 -11.95 -22.98 12.79
C GLU A 211 -11.09 -24.24 12.89
N ALA A 212 -9.78 -24.16 12.58
CA ALA A 212 -8.88 -25.30 12.70
C ALA A 212 -8.77 -25.81 14.16
N ASP A 213 -8.66 -24.90 15.13
CA ASP A 213 -8.61 -25.22 16.56
C ASP A 213 -9.90 -25.91 17.02
N PHE A 214 -11.06 -25.41 16.59
CA PHE A 214 -12.36 -26.02 16.87
C PHE A 214 -12.45 -27.46 16.32
N HIS A 215 -11.95 -27.70 15.11
CA HIS A 215 -11.91 -29.05 14.54
C HIS A 215 -10.95 -29.98 15.30
N LEU A 216 -9.78 -29.47 15.73
CA LEU A 216 -8.83 -30.24 16.53
C LEU A 216 -9.40 -30.64 17.88
N ASP A 217 -10.10 -29.74 18.57
CA ASP A 217 -10.79 -30.05 19.82
C ASP A 217 -11.88 -31.10 19.63
N GLY A 218 -12.66 -31.02 18.55
CA GLY A 218 -13.66 -32.05 18.22
C GLY A 218 -13.05 -33.43 17.97
N LEU A 219 -11.93 -33.49 17.23
CA LEU A 219 -11.19 -34.75 17.03
C LEU A 219 -10.62 -35.29 18.34
N ARG A 220 -10.08 -34.40 19.19
CA ARG A 220 -9.57 -34.76 20.51
C ARG A 220 -10.66 -35.35 21.39
N GLU A 221 -11.85 -34.76 21.41
CA GLU A 221 -12.99 -35.28 22.17
C GLU A 221 -13.44 -36.66 21.65
N GLN A 222 -13.51 -36.85 20.33
CA GLN A 222 -13.81 -38.16 19.73
C GLN A 222 -12.76 -39.22 20.11
N LEU A 223 -11.48 -38.84 20.14
CA LEU A 223 -10.39 -39.74 20.51
C LEU A 223 -10.48 -40.10 21.99
N VAL A 224 -10.72 -39.12 22.87
CA VAL A 224 -10.97 -39.35 24.30
C VAL A 224 -12.18 -40.27 24.51
N GLN A 225 -13.25 -40.10 23.72
CA GLN A 225 -14.44 -40.95 23.83
C GLN A 225 -14.19 -42.39 23.36
N LYS A 226 -13.45 -42.59 22.27
CA LYS A 226 -13.10 -43.92 21.74
C LYS A 226 -12.06 -44.64 22.59
N CYS A 227 -11.12 -43.90 23.17
CA CYS A 227 -10.05 -44.42 24.03
C CYS A 227 -10.41 -44.34 25.52
N ARG A 228 -11.69 -44.16 25.88
CA ARG A 228 -12.11 -44.15 27.28
C ARG A 228 -12.00 -45.55 27.87
N LYS A 229 -11.50 -45.64 29.10
CA LYS A 229 -11.55 -46.88 29.88
C LYS A 229 -13.00 -47.31 30.12
N MET A 230 -13.23 -48.61 30.06
CA MET A 230 -14.54 -49.18 30.35
C MET A 230 -14.91 -48.92 31.82
N SER A 231 -16.14 -48.47 32.09
CA SER A 231 -16.59 -48.22 33.48
C SER A 231 -16.72 -49.51 34.27
N THR A 232 -16.66 -49.44 35.60
CA THR A 232 -16.83 -50.61 36.49
C THR A 232 -18.13 -51.37 36.25
N GLU A 233 -19.21 -50.66 35.93
CA GLU A 233 -20.51 -51.29 35.61
C GLU A 233 -20.49 -51.97 34.23
N GLU A 234 -19.88 -51.36 33.21
CA GLU A 234 -19.67 -51.98 31.91
C GLU A 234 -18.79 -53.23 32.02
N LYS A 235 -17.71 -53.18 32.83
CA LYS A 235 -16.85 -54.33 33.16
C LYS A 235 -17.63 -55.46 33.82
N ARG A 236 -18.48 -55.12 34.79
CA ARG A 236 -19.33 -56.10 35.50
C ARG A 236 -20.35 -56.76 34.57
N LEU A 237 -20.98 -55.98 33.70
CA LEU A 237 -21.92 -56.48 32.69
C LEU A 237 -21.22 -57.40 31.68
N LEU A 238 -20.03 -57.01 31.21
CA LEU A 238 -19.21 -57.83 30.31
C LEU A 238 -18.83 -59.16 30.97
N GLY A 239 -18.32 -59.14 32.20
CA GLY A 239 -18.03 -60.37 32.96
C GLY A 239 -19.26 -61.26 33.11
N THR A 240 -20.43 -60.67 33.38
CA THR A 240 -21.69 -61.42 33.46
C THR A 240 -22.10 -61.99 32.10
N ALA A 241 -21.90 -61.26 31.00
CA ALA A 241 -22.22 -61.72 29.65
C ALA A 241 -21.30 -62.87 29.20
N LEU A 242 -20.01 -62.82 29.56
CA LEU A 242 -19.04 -63.89 29.27
C LEU A 242 -19.47 -65.24 29.85
N THR A 243 -20.03 -65.25 31.07
CA THR A 243 -20.55 -66.48 31.69
C THR A 243 -21.78 -67.08 31.00
N ARG A 244 -22.41 -66.35 30.07
CA ARG A 244 -23.59 -66.78 29.33
C ARG A 244 -23.29 -67.19 27.88
N LEU A 245 -22.03 -67.08 27.45
CA LEU A 245 -21.61 -67.47 26.11
C LEU A 245 -21.59 -69.00 25.96
N SER A 246 -21.73 -69.46 24.71
CA SER A 246 -21.47 -70.86 24.36
C SER A 246 -19.97 -71.16 24.46
N THR A 247 -19.60 -72.43 24.56
CA THR A 247 -18.19 -72.86 24.60
C THR A 247 -17.40 -72.38 23.37
N ASP A 248 -18.05 -72.36 22.21
CA ASP A 248 -17.43 -71.95 20.94
C ASP A 248 -17.27 -70.43 20.86
N ASP A 249 -18.24 -69.67 21.38
CA ASP A 249 -18.17 -68.20 21.46
C ASP A 249 -17.14 -67.74 22.50
N LEU A 250 -17.04 -68.44 23.64
CA LEU A 250 -16.08 -68.14 24.68
C LEU A 250 -14.65 -68.40 24.20
N SER A 251 -14.42 -69.52 23.51
CA SER A 251 -13.11 -69.83 22.91
C SER A 251 -12.69 -68.77 21.89
N ARG A 252 -13.63 -68.34 21.02
CA ARG A 252 -13.39 -67.23 20.08
C ARG A 252 -13.10 -65.90 20.78
N ALA A 253 -13.78 -65.60 21.89
CA ALA A 253 -13.52 -64.39 22.68
C ALA A 253 -12.12 -64.39 23.30
N LEU A 254 -11.66 -65.53 23.82
CA LEU A 254 -10.31 -65.70 24.38
C LEU A 254 -9.22 -65.61 23.29
N GLU A 255 -9.49 -66.12 22.09
CA GLU A 255 -8.60 -65.94 20.93
C GLU A 255 -8.42 -64.46 20.56
N ILE A 256 -9.49 -63.66 20.57
CA ILE A 256 -9.42 -62.21 20.30
C ILE A 256 -8.50 -61.50 21.31
N VAL A 257 -8.55 -61.89 22.58
CA VAL A 257 -7.64 -61.36 23.62
C VAL A 257 -6.19 -61.77 23.35
N SER A 258 -5.94 -63.03 22.97
CA SER A 258 -4.59 -63.52 22.65
C SER A 258 -3.95 -62.82 21.45
N GLN A 259 -4.76 -62.34 20.49
CA GLN A 259 -4.27 -61.55 19.35
C GLN A 259 -3.74 -60.17 19.76
N SER A 260 -4.32 -59.59 20.83
CA SER A 260 -3.95 -58.27 21.34
C SER A 260 -2.87 -58.35 22.44
N ASN A 261 -2.76 -59.50 23.12
CA ASN A 261 -1.76 -59.79 24.14
C ASN A 261 -1.08 -61.15 23.84
N PRO A 262 0.07 -61.15 23.12
CA PRO A 262 0.76 -62.38 22.73
C PRO A 262 1.21 -63.28 23.88
N GLY A 263 1.24 -62.77 25.13
CA GLY A 263 1.56 -63.53 26.33
C GLY A 263 0.37 -64.25 26.98
N PHE A 264 -0.85 -64.05 26.48
CA PHE A 264 -2.07 -64.65 27.02
C PHE A 264 -2.32 -66.04 26.42
N LEU A 265 -2.42 -67.06 27.28
CA LEU A 265 -2.60 -68.46 26.87
C LEU A 265 -4.09 -68.83 26.84
N ALA A 266 -4.75 -68.55 25.72
CA ALA A 266 -6.20 -68.78 25.55
C ALA A 266 -6.64 -70.26 25.66
N ASN A 267 -5.72 -71.21 25.50
CA ASN A 267 -6.02 -72.65 25.42
C ASN A 267 -5.64 -73.42 26.71
N ALA A 268 -5.33 -72.73 27.80
CA ALA A 268 -5.00 -73.38 29.07
C ALA A 268 -6.27 -73.95 29.74
N GLU A 269 -6.08 -74.94 30.63
CA GLU A 269 -7.17 -75.60 31.37
C GLU A 269 -7.88 -74.63 32.35
N GLU A 270 -7.14 -73.62 32.83
CA GLU A 270 -7.65 -72.49 33.62
C GLU A 270 -7.02 -71.20 33.07
N VAL A 271 -7.85 -70.18 32.84
CA VAL A 271 -7.45 -68.91 32.20
C VAL A 271 -7.94 -67.75 33.05
N ASP A 272 -7.01 -66.99 33.63
CA ASP A 272 -7.31 -65.75 34.34
C ASP A 272 -7.34 -64.56 33.38
N LEU A 273 -8.51 -63.93 33.25
CA LEU A 273 -8.69 -62.73 32.44
C LEU A 273 -8.89 -61.50 33.33
N ASP A 274 -7.83 -60.70 33.47
CA ASP A 274 -7.92 -59.38 34.12
C ASP A 274 -8.52 -58.35 33.15
N ILE A 275 -9.79 -58.02 33.36
CA ILE A 275 -10.55 -57.05 32.56
C ILE A 275 -9.96 -55.64 32.68
N ASP A 276 -9.32 -55.29 33.81
CA ASP A 276 -8.69 -53.97 33.99
C ASP A 276 -7.36 -53.85 33.23
N ALA A 277 -6.64 -54.96 33.05
CA ALA A 277 -5.40 -55.02 32.28
C ALA A 277 -5.62 -55.03 30.75
N GLN A 278 -6.84 -55.32 30.28
CA GLN A 278 -7.19 -55.28 28.84
C GLN A 278 -7.64 -53.88 28.36
N ASP A 279 -7.84 -52.91 29.27
CA ASP A 279 -8.08 -51.50 28.92
C ASP A 279 -6.74 -50.84 28.49
N VAL A 280 -6.33 -51.02 27.24
CA VAL A 280 -5.14 -50.36 26.68
C VAL A 280 -5.54 -48.95 26.21
N VAL A 281 -4.97 -47.91 26.81
CA VAL A 281 -5.00 -46.53 26.29
C VAL A 281 -3.82 -46.33 25.35
#